data_AF-A0A150WTA2-F1
#
_entry.id   AF-A0A150WTA2-F1
#
_cell.length_a   1.000
_cell.length_b   1.000
_cell.length_c   1.000
_cell.angle_alpha   90.00
_cell.angle_beta   90.00
_cell.angle_gamma   90.00
#
_symmetry.space_group_name_H-M   'P 1'
#
loop_
_entity.id
_entity.type
_entity.pdbx_description
1 polymer ?
#
loop_
_entity_poly.entity_id
_entity_poly.type
_entity_poly.pdbx_seq_one_letter_code
_entity_poly.pdbx_strand_id
1 'polypeptide(L)'
;MLLALLLFLAAGGLIFAYLGGDSKRKPSGTAAVAKTKKFEQSVNRHLMLTNERMELEKQRMALENAKILNNPLSATRPQKAYTNDDRLDLSSDTRAADVAKDLGRGPRQEEIISPHDVVQKEIFNEELARQQSQAYREEYARQFVENARRGGYKVKLSEDLSRVISVTPIRNPSADFQVFEGAGSIRGSQ
;
A
#
# COMPACT_ATOMS: atom_id res chain seq x y z
N MET A 1 -45.71 -62.16 -19.85
CA MET A 1 -46.04 -60.96 -20.66
C MET A 1 -46.11 -59.69 -19.81
N LEU A 2 -46.86 -59.68 -18.71
CA LEU A 2 -47.00 -58.50 -17.83
C LEU A 2 -45.68 -58.03 -17.18
N LEU A 3 -44.80 -58.96 -16.80
CA LEU A 3 -43.49 -58.66 -16.21
C LEU A 3 -42.53 -57.96 -17.19
N ALA A 4 -42.54 -58.38 -18.46
CA ALA A 4 -41.67 -57.81 -19.50
C ALA A 4 -42.10 -56.37 -19.87
N LEU A 5 -43.41 -56.10 -19.80
CA LEU A 5 -43.98 -54.78 -20.08
C LEU A 5 -43.64 -53.78 -18.95
N LEU A 6 -43.63 -54.25 -17.70
CA LEU A 6 -43.25 -53.45 -16.53
C LEU A 6 -41.76 -53.09 -16.54
N LEU A 7 -40.91 -54.01 -16.98
CA LEU A 7 -39.46 -53.80 -17.12
C LEU A 7 -39.14 -52.76 -18.22
N PHE A 8 -39.90 -52.76 -19.31
CA PHE A 8 -39.75 -51.77 -20.39
C PHE A 8 -40.17 -50.36 -19.95
N LEU A 9 -41.25 -50.25 -19.16
CA LEU A 9 -41.69 -48.99 -18.56
C LEU A 9 -40.68 -48.43 -17.55
N ALA A 10 -40.07 -49.29 -16.73
CA ALA A 10 -39.04 -48.89 -15.79
C ALA A 10 -37.75 -48.41 -16.49
N ALA A 11 -37.32 -49.11 -17.55
CA ALA A 11 -36.16 -48.71 -18.35
C ALA A 11 -36.39 -47.37 -19.09
N GLY A 12 -37.60 -47.16 -19.64
CA GLY A 12 -37.97 -45.90 -20.28
C GLY A 12 -37.99 -44.72 -19.29
N GLY A 13 -38.49 -44.94 -18.07
CA GLY A 13 -38.47 -43.93 -17.01
C GLY A 13 -37.06 -43.53 -16.56
N LEU A 14 -36.14 -44.49 -16.48
CA LEU A 14 -34.74 -44.24 -16.13
C LEU A 14 -34.00 -43.41 -17.20
N ILE A 15 -34.25 -43.67 -18.49
CA ILE A 15 -33.67 -42.89 -19.57
C ILE A 15 -34.19 -41.45 -19.56
N PHE A 16 -35.49 -41.25 -19.28
CA PHE A 16 -36.08 -39.92 -19.19
C PHE A 16 -35.57 -39.12 -17.97
N ALA A 17 -35.36 -39.80 -16.84
CA ALA A 17 -34.74 -39.19 -15.66
C ALA A 17 -33.27 -38.83 -15.90
N TYR A 18 -32.55 -39.63 -16.69
CA TYR A 18 -31.14 -39.38 -17.01
C TYR A 18 -30.97 -38.24 -18.04
N LEU A 19 -31.87 -38.12 -19.02
CA LEU A 19 -31.86 -37.01 -19.99
C LEU A 19 -32.47 -35.70 -19.44
N GLY A 20 -33.35 -35.77 -18.45
CA GLY A 20 -34.00 -34.60 -17.83
C GLY A 20 -33.18 -33.88 -16.76
N GLY A 21 -31.98 -34.37 -16.43
CA GLY A 21 -31.13 -33.85 -15.34
C GLY A 21 -30.44 -32.51 -15.59
N ASP A 22 -30.34 -32.06 -16.85
CA ASP A 22 -29.54 -30.88 -17.21
C ASP A 22 -30.40 -29.68 -17.64
N SER A 23 -31.21 -29.12 -16.74
CA SER A 23 -31.75 -27.75 -16.93
C SER A 23 -32.21 -27.07 -15.65
N LYS A 24 -31.28 -26.86 -14.71
CA LYS A 24 -31.36 -25.70 -13.80
C LYS A 24 -30.09 -24.86 -13.88
N ARG A 25 -29.91 -24.17 -15.02
CA ARG A 25 -29.10 -22.95 -15.06
C ARG A 25 -29.78 -21.91 -14.16
N LYS A 26 -29.31 -21.80 -12.92
CA LYS A 26 -29.55 -20.61 -12.07
C LYS A 26 -29.12 -19.37 -12.87
N PRO A 27 -29.95 -18.31 -12.97
CA PRO A 27 -29.52 -17.06 -13.57
C PRO A 27 -28.44 -16.43 -12.67
N SER A 28 -27.18 -16.57 -13.06
CA SER A 28 -25.99 -16.18 -12.30
C SER A 28 -25.65 -14.69 -12.39
N GLY A 29 -26.60 -13.82 -12.77
CA GLY A 29 -26.33 -12.41 -13.06
C GLY A 29 -26.30 -11.49 -11.85
N THR A 30 -27.15 -11.71 -10.84
CA THR A 30 -27.33 -10.76 -9.73
C THR A 30 -26.45 -11.07 -8.50
N ALA A 31 -26.16 -12.34 -8.25
CA ALA A 31 -25.32 -12.75 -7.12
C ALA A 31 -23.82 -12.44 -7.33
N ALA A 32 -23.35 -12.40 -8.58
CA ALA A 32 -21.96 -12.03 -8.90
C ALA A 32 -21.72 -10.53 -8.69
N VAL A 33 -22.63 -9.67 -9.16
CA VAL A 33 -22.56 -8.20 -9.02
C VAL A 33 -22.73 -7.75 -7.55
N ALA A 34 -23.55 -8.44 -6.77
CA ALA A 34 -23.68 -8.15 -5.33
C ALA A 34 -22.42 -8.54 -4.53
N LYS A 35 -21.68 -9.57 -4.97
CA LYS A 35 -20.41 -9.97 -4.35
C LYS A 35 -19.26 -9.03 -4.71
N THR A 36 -19.21 -8.51 -5.95
CA THR A 36 -18.20 -7.51 -6.33
C THR A 36 -18.41 -6.20 -5.58
N LYS A 37 -19.65 -5.72 -5.43
CA LYS A 37 -19.93 -4.48 -4.69
C LYS A 37 -19.54 -4.56 -3.20
N LYS A 38 -19.78 -5.70 -2.54
CA LYS A 38 -19.34 -5.93 -1.15
C LYS A 38 -17.82 -6.00 -1.02
N PHE A 39 -17.15 -6.59 -2.01
CA PHE A 39 -15.70 -6.68 -2.06
C PHE A 39 -15.04 -5.31 -2.32
N GLU A 40 -15.59 -4.52 -3.26
CA GLU A 40 -15.17 -3.14 -3.49
C GLU A 40 -15.34 -2.28 -2.24
N GLN A 41 -16.47 -2.42 -1.53
CA GLN A 41 -16.68 -1.74 -0.26
C GLN A 41 -15.69 -2.18 0.82
N SER A 42 -15.34 -3.47 0.91
CA SER A 42 -14.34 -3.94 1.88
C SER A 42 -12.94 -3.44 1.55
N VAL A 43 -12.56 -3.41 0.27
CA VAL A 43 -11.26 -2.90 -0.19
C VAL A 43 -11.18 -1.40 0.06
N ASN A 44 -12.21 -0.63 -0.29
CA ASN A 44 -12.24 0.81 -0.03
C ASN A 44 -12.18 1.12 1.47
N ARG A 45 -12.91 0.34 2.30
CA ARG A 45 -12.83 0.47 3.76
C ARG A 45 -11.43 0.15 4.27
N HIS A 46 -10.78 -0.88 3.73
CA HIS A 46 -9.42 -1.21 4.12
C HIS A 46 -8.42 -0.13 3.70
N LEU A 47 -8.51 0.38 2.47
CA LEU A 47 -7.67 1.49 2.00
C LEU A 47 -7.85 2.74 2.86
N MET A 48 -9.10 3.06 3.23
CA MET A 48 -9.40 4.16 4.15
C MET A 48 -8.73 3.96 5.51
N LEU A 49 -8.90 2.78 6.12
CA LEU A 49 -8.29 2.45 7.42
C LEU A 49 -6.76 2.44 7.36
N THR A 50 -6.18 1.98 6.26
CA THR A 50 -4.73 1.97 6.06
C THR A 50 -4.19 3.39 5.89
N ASN A 51 -4.88 4.24 5.13
CA ASN A 51 -4.52 5.65 4.99
C ASN A 51 -4.62 6.39 6.32
N GLU A 52 -5.71 6.19 7.07
CA GLU A 52 -5.89 6.77 8.41
C GLU A 52 -4.79 6.31 9.37
N ARG A 53 -4.44 5.02 9.35
CA ARG A 53 -3.33 4.48 10.15
C ARG A 53 -1.99 5.09 9.75
N MET A 54 -1.73 5.26 8.46
CA MET A 54 -0.50 5.87 7.96
C MET A 54 -0.42 7.36 8.33
N GLU A 55 -1.52 8.10 8.29
CA GLU A 55 -1.58 9.49 8.75
C GLU A 55 -1.31 9.61 10.25
N LEU A 56 -1.92 8.75 11.07
CA LEU A 56 -1.66 8.70 12.51
C LEU A 56 -0.20 8.35 12.82
N GLU A 57 0.41 7.45 12.06
CA GLU A 57 1.81 7.08 12.21
C GLU A 57 2.74 8.25 11.83
N LYS A 58 2.45 8.96 10.74
CA LYS A 58 3.17 10.19 10.37
C LYS A 58 3.06 11.27 11.44
N GLN A 59 1.87 11.47 12.00
CA GLN A 59 1.67 12.42 13.10
C GLN A 59 2.44 11.99 14.36
N ARG A 60 2.44 10.70 14.70
CA ARG A 60 3.26 10.17 15.80
C ARG A 60 4.74 10.41 15.58
N MET A 61 5.25 10.10 14.40
CA MET A 61 6.65 10.31 14.04
C MET A 61 7.01 11.80 14.08
N ALA A 62 6.14 12.69 13.59
CA ALA A 62 6.34 14.12 13.68
C ALA A 62 6.39 14.61 15.14
N LEU A 63 5.52 14.10 16.01
CA LEU A 63 5.54 14.39 17.45
C LEU A 63 6.77 13.81 18.14
N GLU A 64 7.23 12.63 17.74
CA GLU A 64 8.45 12.02 18.26
C GLU A 64 9.68 12.82 17.83
N ASN A 65 9.76 13.23 16.57
CA ASN A 65 10.80 14.12 16.08
C ASN A 65 10.77 15.48 16.81
N ALA A 66 9.60 16.08 16.97
CA ALA A 66 9.45 17.32 17.73
C ALA A 66 9.85 17.11 19.20
N LYS A 67 9.52 15.97 19.80
CA LYS A 67 9.96 15.62 21.15
C LYS A 67 11.47 15.45 21.21
N ILE A 68 12.11 14.81 20.23
CA ILE A 68 13.58 14.66 20.17
C ILE A 68 14.25 16.03 20.05
N LEU A 69 13.74 16.90 19.17
CA LEU A 69 14.23 18.27 18.99
C LEU A 69 14.04 19.14 20.24
N ASN A 70 12.93 18.94 20.96
CA ASN A 70 12.62 19.66 22.19
C ASN A 70 13.11 18.95 23.47
N ASN A 71 13.73 17.77 23.36
CA ASN A 71 14.20 17.04 24.54
C ASN A 71 15.52 17.66 25.02
N PRO A 72 15.55 18.28 26.21
CA PRO A 72 16.75 18.94 26.72
C PRO A 72 17.90 17.98 27.05
N LEU A 73 17.69 16.65 26.96
CA LEU A 73 18.71 15.61 27.09
C LEU A 73 19.48 15.31 25.79
N SER A 74 18.87 15.52 24.61
CA SER A 74 19.54 15.38 23.29
C SER A 74 20.11 16.69 22.78
N ALA A 75 19.81 17.81 23.45
CA ALA A 75 20.64 18.99 23.36
C ALA A 75 22.03 18.57 23.88
N THR A 76 22.98 18.36 22.96
CA THR A 76 24.40 18.42 23.27
C THR A 76 24.65 19.79 23.85
N ARG A 77 24.45 19.91 25.17
CA ARG A 77 24.82 21.10 25.91
C ARG A 77 26.30 21.26 25.61
N PRO A 78 26.73 22.37 24.99
CA PRO A 78 28.15 22.63 24.88
C PRO A 78 28.69 22.52 26.29
N GLN A 79 29.60 21.56 26.50
CA GLN A 79 30.27 21.40 27.78
C GLN A 79 30.89 22.76 28.05
N LYS A 80 30.42 23.48 29.08
CA LYS A 80 30.93 24.81 29.40
C LYS A 80 32.41 24.66 29.73
N ALA A 81 33.27 24.87 28.74
CA ALA A 81 34.66 25.15 28.99
C ALA A 81 34.67 26.51 29.70
N TYR A 82 34.92 26.48 31.00
CA TYR A 82 35.03 27.62 31.90
C TYR A 82 33.74 28.44 32.11
N THR A 83 33.27 28.44 33.36
CA THR A 83 32.45 29.53 33.89
C THR A 83 33.32 30.79 33.97
N ASN A 84 33.21 31.67 32.98
CA ASN A 84 33.62 33.06 33.15
C ASN A 84 32.49 33.81 33.86
N ASP A 85 32.87 34.56 34.89
CA ASP A 85 31.98 35.41 35.66
C ASP A 85 31.15 36.34 34.76
N ASP A 86 29.91 36.53 35.19
CA ASP A 86 28.74 37.08 34.51
C ASP A 86 28.84 38.60 34.19
N ARG A 87 29.90 39.00 33.49
CA ARG A 87 30.17 40.40 33.11
C ARG A 87 30.49 40.63 31.63
N LEU A 88 30.51 39.59 30.81
CA LEU A 88 30.68 39.73 29.37
C LEU A 88 29.39 39.34 28.65
N ASP A 89 28.72 40.34 28.08
CA ASP A 89 27.63 40.14 27.13
C ASP A 89 28.18 39.53 25.83
N LEU A 90 27.97 38.22 25.66
CA LEU A 90 28.40 37.43 24.51
C LEU A 90 27.37 37.42 23.37
N SER A 91 26.29 38.21 23.44
CA SER A 91 25.32 38.33 22.34
C SER A 91 25.92 38.89 21.04
N SER A 92 27.15 39.41 21.12
CA SER A 92 27.89 40.04 20.03
C SER A 92 29.10 39.22 19.54
N ASP A 93 29.36 38.02 20.06
CA ASP A 93 30.53 37.24 19.63
C ASP A 93 30.29 36.56 18.27
N THR A 94 30.38 37.37 17.20
CA THR A 94 30.27 36.93 15.81
C THR A 94 31.42 36.02 15.40
N ARG A 95 32.52 35.95 16.18
CA ARG A 95 33.72 35.19 15.82
C ARG A 95 33.42 33.71 15.62
N ALA A 96 32.52 33.13 16.42
CA ALA A 96 32.11 31.74 16.24
C ALA A 96 31.35 31.53 14.93
N ALA A 97 30.49 32.48 14.55
CA ALA A 97 29.77 32.45 13.28
C ALA A 97 30.70 32.70 12.09
N ASP A 98 31.67 33.62 12.23
CA ASP A 98 32.67 33.95 11.23
C ASP A 98 33.61 32.76 10.98
N VAL A 99 34.09 32.10 12.04
CA VAL A 99 34.88 30.86 11.92
C VAL A 99 34.08 29.73 11.31
N ALA A 100 32.78 29.59 11.65
CA ALA A 100 31.93 28.59 11.01
C ALA A 100 31.73 28.87 9.52
N LYS A 101 31.61 30.14 9.13
CA LYS A 101 31.53 30.59 7.74
C LYS A 101 32.83 30.32 6.99
N ASP A 102 33.98 30.65 7.58
CA ASP A 102 35.32 30.40 7.01
C ASP A 102 35.62 28.91 6.84
N LEU A 103 35.13 28.07 7.76
CA LEU A 103 35.23 26.60 7.67
C LEU A 103 34.18 25.98 6.72
N GLY A 104 33.32 26.78 6.10
CA GLY A 104 32.24 26.30 5.21
C GLY A 104 31.15 25.48 5.92
N ARG A 105 31.07 25.57 7.25
CA ARG A 105 30.07 24.89 8.11
C ARG A 105 28.94 25.81 8.55
N GLY A 106 29.03 27.11 8.22
CA GLY A 106 27.97 28.08 8.44
C GLY A 106 26.76 27.84 7.54
N PRO A 107 25.63 28.51 7.83
CA PRO A 107 24.48 28.48 6.95
C PRO A 107 24.91 28.95 5.55
N ARG A 108 24.71 28.10 4.55
CA ARG A 108 25.07 28.39 3.16
C ARG A 108 24.16 29.51 2.67
N GLN A 109 24.63 30.75 2.79
CA GLN A 109 23.99 31.91 2.18
C GLN A 109 24.21 31.77 0.68
N GLU A 110 23.21 31.26 -0.02
CA GLU A 110 23.19 31.29 -1.47
C GLU A 110 23.07 32.75 -1.89
N GLU A 111 24.16 33.32 -2.42
CA GLU A 111 24.13 34.66 -3.00
C GLU A 111 23.23 34.62 -4.24
N ILE A 112 22.01 35.13 -4.11
CA ILE A 112 21.10 35.33 -5.23
C ILE A 112 21.60 36.57 -5.97
N ILE A 113 22.41 36.37 -7.00
CA ILE A 113 23.10 37.44 -7.75
C ILE A 113 22.14 38.12 -8.75
N SER A 114 21.16 37.38 -9.28
CA SER A 114 20.20 37.90 -10.26
C SER A 114 18.80 37.30 -10.07
N PRO A 115 17.72 38.09 -10.26
CA PRO A 115 16.36 37.57 -10.34
C PRO A 115 16.20 36.46 -11.40
N HIS A 116 17.02 36.50 -12.46
CA HIS A 116 17.04 35.45 -13.48
C HIS A 116 17.48 34.10 -12.90
N ASP A 117 18.45 34.10 -12.00
CA ASP A 117 18.99 32.88 -11.39
C ASP A 117 17.98 32.22 -10.45
N VAL A 118 17.15 33.03 -9.77
CA VAL A 118 16.03 32.52 -8.95
C VAL A 118 15.04 31.76 -9.82
N VAL A 119 14.64 32.35 -10.95
CA VAL A 119 13.66 31.75 -11.85
C VAL A 119 14.22 30.48 -12.49
N GLN A 120 15.46 30.50 -12.95
CA GLN A 120 16.11 29.30 -13.49
C GLN A 120 16.23 28.18 -12.45
N LYS A 121 16.62 28.53 -11.22
CA LYS A 121 16.70 27.58 -10.11
C LYS A 121 15.35 26.97 -9.80
N GLU A 122 14.29 27.77 -9.77
CA GLU A 122 12.94 27.28 -9.51
C GLU A 122 12.47 26.33 -10.62
N ILE A 123 12.66 26.70 -11.89
CA ILE A 123 12.33 25.84 -13.04
C ILE A 123 13.10 24.51 -12.96
N PHE A 124 14.39 24.57 -12.67
CA PHE A 124 15.23 23.38 -12.52
C PHE A 124 14.77 22.49 -11.36
N ASN A 125 14.47 23.08 -10.21
CA ASN A 125 13.96 22.35 -9.05
C ASN A 125 12.63 21.67 -9.35
N GLU A 126 11.72 22.37 -10.04
CA GLU A 126 10.44 21.79 -10.48
C GLU A 126 10.65 20.61 -11.43
N GLU A 127 11.54 20.73 -12.42
CA GLU A 127 11.85 19.64 -13.34
C GLU A 127 12.43 18.43 -12.62
N LEU A 128 13.38 18.66 -11.72
CA LEU A 128 13.98 17.61 -10.90
C LEU A 128 12.94 16.93 -10.01
N ALA A 129 12.08 17.70 -9.34
CA ALA A 129 11.01 17.17 -8.51
C ALA A 129 10.01 16.32 -9.33
N ARG A 130 9.67 16.75 -10.56
CA ARG A 130 8.81 15.99 -11.47
C ARG A 130 9.46 14.66 -11.85
N GLN A 131 10.74 14.66 -12.25
CA GLN A 131 11.47 13.45 -12.60
C GLN A 131 11.55 12.46 -11.43
N GLN A 132 11.89 12.95 -10.23
CA GLN A 132 11.94 12.11 -9.03
C GLN A 132 10.56 11.52 -8.70
N SER A 133 9.49 12.31 -8.87
CA SER A 133 8.13 11.84 -8.63
C SER A 133 7.70 10.75 -9.62
N GLN A 134 8.13 10.83 -10.88
CA GLN A 134 7.83 9.83 -11.91
C GLN A 134 8.57 8.52 -11.62
N ALA A 135 9.88 8.58 -11.37
CA ALA A 135 10.67 7.39 -11.02
C ALA A 135 10.11 6.68 -9.77
N TYR A 136 9.71 7.45 -8.75
CA TYR A 136 9.09 6.89 -7.55
C TYR A 136 7.76 6.19 -7.86
N ARG A 137 6.91 6.80 -8.69
CA ARG A 137 5.61 6.23 -9.10
C ARG A 137 5.80 4.94 -9.92
N GLU A 138 6.80 4.89 -10.79
CA GLU A 138 7.14 3.71 -11.59
C GLU A 138 7.57 2.54 -10.71
N GLU A 139 8.48 2.76 -9.77
CA GLU A 139 8.92 1.72 -8.84
C GLU A 139 7.78 1.22 -7.95
N TYR A 140 6.95 2.14 -7.44
CA TYR A 140 5.78 1.76 -6.67
C TYR A 140 4.79 0.92 -7.50
N ALA A 141 4.49 1.35 -8.73
CA ALA A 141 3.62 0.62 -9.64
C ALA A 141 4.16 -0.77 -9.96
N ARG A 142 5.47 -0.90 -10.19
CA ARG A 142 6.15 -2.18 -10.42
C ARG A 142 5.98 -3.13 -9.23
N GLN A 143 6.29 -2.65 -8.02
CA GLN A 143 6.14 -3.45 -6.79
C GLN A 143 4.69 -3.88 -6.57
N PHE A 144 3.74 -2.97 -6.81
CA PHE A 144 2.32 -3.26 -6.67
C PHE A 144 1.86 -4.37 -7.62
N VAL A 145 2.23 -4.29 -8.91
CA VAL A 145 1.90 -5.32 -9.90
C VAL A 145 2.58 -6.65 -9.57
N GLU A 146 3.83 -6.62 -9.10
CA GLU A 146 4.56 -7.83 -8.72
C GLU A 146 3.91 -8.52 -7.50
N ASN A 147 3.56 -7.75 -6.48
CA ASN A 147 2.86 -8.26 -5.30
C ASN A 147 1.48 -8.84 -5.67
N ALA A 148 0.75 -8.18 -6.55
CA ALA A 148 -0.53 -8.70 -7.05
C ALA A 148 -0.34 -10.00 -7.84
N ARG A 149 0.70 -10.09 -8.67
CA ARG A 149 1.04 -11.32 -9.41
C ARG A 149 1.41 -12.46 -8.47
N ARG A 150 2.20 -12.20 -7.42
CA ARG A 150 2.49 -13.18 -6.36
C ARG A 150 1.23 -13.65 -5.64
N GLY A 151 0.25 -12.76 -5.46
CA GLY A 151 -1.07 -13.07 -4.94
C GLY A 151 -2.01 -13.78 -5.94
N GLY A 152 -1.58 -14.07 -7.17
CA GLY A 152 -2.39 -14.74 -8.17
C GLY A 152 -3.32 -13.81 -8.95
N TYR A 153 -3.02 -12.51 -9.02
CA TYR A 153 -3.83 -11.52 -9.73
C TYR A 153 -3.00 -10.79 -10.80
N LYS A 154 -3.60 -10.61 -11.97
CA LYS A 154 -3.10 -9.73 -13.03
C LYS A 154 -3.78 -8.38 -12.89
N VAL A 155 -3.00 -7.35 -12.57
CA VAL A 155 -3.49 -5.99 -12.39
C VAL A 155 -3.01 -5.12 -13.55
N LYS A 156 -3.92 -4.31 -14.11
CA LYS A 156 -3.60 -3.27 -15.08
C LYS A 156 -3.78 -1.91 -14.42
N LEU A 157 -2.74 -1.08 -14.48
CA LEU A 157 -2.75 0.29 -14.00
C LEU A 157 -3.07 1.25 -15.15
N SER A 158 -3.51 2.46 -14.81
CA SER A 158 -3.65 3.58 -15.75
C SER A 158 -2.31 4.07 -16.26
N GLU A 159 -2.31 4.80 -17.38
CA GLU A 159 -1.10 5.39 -17.97
C GLU A 159 -0.35 6.28 -16.97
N ASP A 160 -1.09 7.03 -16.15
CA ASP A 160 -0.52 7.87 -15.08
C ASP A 160 -0.01 7.09 -13.85
N LEU A 161 -0.09 5.74 -13.88
CA LEU A 161 0.30 4.81 -12.80
C LEU A 161 -0.40 5.02 -11.44
N SER A 162 -1.38 5.93 -11.38
CA SER A 162 -2.03 6.36 -10.14
C SER A 162 -3.26 5.54 -9.78
N ARG A 163 -3.88 4.84 -10.75
CA ARG A 163 -5.15 4.13 -10.55
C ARG A 163 -5.12 2.74 -11.15
N VAL A 164 -5.89 1.83 -10.55
CA VAL A 164 -6.10 0.48 -11.07
C VAL A 164 -7.27 0.49 -12.04
N ILE A 165 -7.04 0.02 -13.27
CA ILE A 165 -8.07 -0.11 -14.30
C ILE A 165 -8.79 -1.46 -14.18
N SER A 166 -8.03 -2.55 -14.03
CA SER A 166 -8.62 -3.89 -13.99
C SER A 166 -7.81 -4.86 -13.16
N VAL A 167 -8.48 -5.75 -12.45
CA VAL A 167 -7.88 -6.87 -11.72
C VAL A 167 -8.50 -8.16 -12.22
N THR A 168 -7.68 -9.12 -12.63
CA THR A 168 -8.12 -10.42 -13.14
C THR A 168 -7.37 -11.53 -12.41
N PRO A 169 -8.05 -12.49 -11.76
CA PRO A 169 -7.37 -13.62 -11.15
C PRO A 169 -6.68 -14.47 -12.22
N ILE A 170 -5.40 -14.77 -12.00
CA ILE A 170 -4.65 -15.74 -12.78
C ILE A 170 -5.08 -17.10 -12.24
N ARG A 171 -6.09 -17.70 -12.87
CA ARG A 171 -6.44 -19.09 -12.59
C ARG A 171 -5.21 -19.95 -12.87
N ASN A 172 -4.53 -20.41 -11.82
CA ASN A 172 -3.59 -21.51 -11.94
C ASN A 172 -4.42 -22.79 -12.13
N PRO A 173 -4.38 -23.47 -13.29
CA PRO A 173 -5.01 -24.78 -13.45
C PRO A 173 -4.31 -25.90 -12.65
N SER A 174 -3.41 -25.57 -11.72
CA SER A 174 -2.54 -26.53 -11.02
C SER A 174 -2.69 -26.55 -9.49
N ALA A 175 -3.68 -25.85 -8.94
CA ALA A 175 -3.92 -25.80 -7.48
C ALA A 175 -5.19 -26.55 -7.06
N ASP A 176 -5.54 -27.63 -7.78
CA ASP A 176 -6.36 -28.72 -7.25
C ASP A 176 -5.46 -29.57 -6.32
N PHE A 177 -4.95 -28.96 -5.25
CA PHE A 177 -4.31 -29.70 -4.17
C PHE A 177 -5.37 -29.89 -3.09
N GLN A 178 -5.93 -31.10 -3.07
CA GLN A 178 -6.74 -31.64 -2.00
C GLN A 178 -6.03 -31.40 -0.67
N VAL A 179 -6.46 -30.38 0.08
CA VAL A 179 -6.10 -30.19 1.49
C VAL A 179 -7.41 -30.00 2.21
N PHE A 180 -7.64 -30.85 3.22
CA PHE A 180 -8.84 -30.99 4.06
C PHE A 180 -9.88 -32.01 3.61
N GLU A 181 -9.43 -33.26 3.45
CA GLU A 181 -10.22 -34.41 3.89
C GLU A 181 -9.33 -35.26 4.83
N GLY A 182 -9.32 -34.91 6.12
CA GLY A 182 -8.49 -35.61 7.10
C GLY A 182 -8.55 -34.99 8.48
N ALA A 183 -9.11 -35.75 9.42
CA ALA A 183 -9.13 -35.55 10.88
C ALA A 183 -10.17 -34.55 11.44
N GLY A 184 -11.34 -35.09 11.81
CA GLY A 184 -12.31 -34.36 12.63
C GLY A 184 -13.58 -35.13 13.03
N SER A 185 -13.57 -36.47 13.02
CA SER A 185 -14.67 -37.27 13.59
C SER A 185 -14.49 -37.37 15.11
N ILE A 186 -15.02 -36.41 15.86
CA ILE A 186 -15.35 -36.62 17.27
C ILE A 186 -16.84 -36.92 17.36
N ARG A 187 -17.18 -38.21 17.29
CA ARG A 187 -18.45 -38.74 17.78
C ARG A 187 -18.32 -38.95 19.29
N GLY A 188 -19.26 -38.41 20.05
CA GLY A 188 -19.41 -38.71 21.47
C GLY A 188 -20.00 -40.10 21.71
N SER A 189 -19.68 -40.68 22.87
CA SER A 189 -20.55 -41.55 23.68
C SER A 189 -19.78 -42.04 24.91
N GLN A 190 -20.13 -41.52 26.09
CA GLN A 190 -20.52 -42.32 27.27
C GLN A 190 -21.55 -41.51 28.04
#